data_AF-A0A3S8X7B8-F1
#
_entry.id   AF-A0A3S8X7B8-F1
#
_cell.length_a   1.000
_cell.length_b   1.000
_cell.length_c   1.000
_cell.angle_alpha   90.00
_cell.angle_beta   90.00
_cell.angle_gamma   90.00
#
_symmetry.space_group_name_H-M   'P 1'
#
loop_
_entity.id
_entity.type
_entity.pdbx_description
1 polymer ?
#
loop_
_entity_poly.entity_id
_entity_poly.type
_entity_poly.pdbx_seq_one_letter_code
_entity_poly.pdbx_strand_id
1 'polypeptide(L)'
;EHYIEFAHGDAVAPLKVIGDAPGKRGTEVTFLASTETFKNIEYDFATLEHRLRELAFLNSGVNIALSDMRHAVEKREEMHYSG
;
A
#
# COMPACT_ATOMS: atom_id res chain seq x y z
N GLU A 1 15.38 -3.50 9.95
CA GLU A 1 14.19 -3.92 9.19
C GLU A 1 13.63 -5.19 9.80
N HIS A 2 12.32 -5.20 10.02
CA HIS A 2 11.60 -6.35 10.58
C HIS A 2 10.60 -6.84 9.56
N TYR A 3 10.40 -8.15 9.48
CA TYR A 3 9.48 -8.78 8.55
C TYR A 3 8.65 -9.85 9.26
N ILE A 4 7.37 -9.90 8.89
CA ILE A 4 6.42 -10.93 9.29
C ILE A 4 5.48 -11.18 8.12
N GLU A 5 5.06 -12.43 7.96
CA GLU A 5 4.12 -12.87 6.93
C GLU A 5 2.91 -13.53 7.58
N PHE A 6 1.74 -13.32 6.97
CA PHE A 6 0.48 -13.89 7.40
C PHE A 6 -0.20 -14.60 6.23
N ALA A 7 -0.79 -15.75 6.49
CA ALA A 7 -1.59 -16.49 5.52
C ALA A 7 -2.90 -16.92 6.17
N HIS A 8 -4.03 -16.65 5.50
CA HIS A 8 -5.38 -16.97 5.99
C HIS A 8 -5.68 -16.46 7.43
N GLY A 9 -5.05 -15.36 7.84
CA GLY A 9 -5.25 -14.75 9.16
C GLY A 9 -4.24 -15.18 10.22
N ASP A 10 -3.44 -16.21 9.96
CA ASP A 10 -2.45 -16.72 10.90
C ASP A 10 -1.03 -16.27 10.53
N ALA A 11 -0.21 -16.02 11.56
CA ALA A 11 1.22 -15.75 11.35
C ALA A 11 1.92 -17.02 10.87
N VAL A 12 2.59 -16.96 9.72
CA VAL A 12 3.32 -18.13 9.17
C VAL A 12 4.63 -18.38 9.91
N ALA A 13 5.18 -17.32 10.51
CA ALA A 13 6.40 -17.34 11.33
C ALA A 13 6.41 -16.16 12.31
N PRO A 14 7.17 -16.25 13.42
CA PRO A 14 7.42 -15.10 14.29
C PRO A 14 8.08 -13.94 13.55
N LEU A 15 7.91 -12.72 14.07
CA LEU A 15 8.59 -11.53 13.59
C LEU A 15 10.12 -11.74 13.57
N LYS A 16 10.74 -11.48 12.42
CA LYS A 16 12.20 -11.62 12.23
C LYS A 16 12.86 -10.29 11.87
N VAL A 17 14.08 -10.09 12.36
CA VAL A 17 14.97 -9.03 11.86
C VAL A 17 15.58 -9.53 10.55
N ILE A 18 15.45 -8.75 9.47
CA ILE A 18 15.95 -9.15 8.14
C ILE A 18 17.10 -8.28 7.62
N GLY A 19 17.45 -7.20 8.32
CA GLY A 19 18.55 -6.32 7.94
C GLY A 19 18.50 -4.99 8.68
N ASP A 20 19.41 -4.08 8.34
CA ASP A 20 19.41 -2.71 8.85
C ASP A 20 18.53 -1.79 8.00
N ALA A 21 18.08 -0.67 8.57
CA ALA A 21 17.29 0.35 7.87
C ALA A 21 17.93 1.74 8.02
N PRO A 22 19.13 1.97 7.48
CA PRO A 22 19.89 3.20 7.71
C PRO A 22 19.13 4.41 7.17
N GLY A 23 18.81 5.35 8.06
CA GLY A 23 18.10 6.59 7.71
C GLY A 23 16.63 6.43 7.33
N LYS A 24 16.05 5.23 7.47
CA LYS A 24 14.64 4.95 7.11
C LYS A 24 13.83 4.53 8.33
N ARG A 25 12.61 5.05 8.45
CA ARG A 25 11.62 4.65 9.45
C ARG A 25 10.25 4.64 8.79
N GLY A 26 9.50 3.56 8.96
CA GLY A 26 8.20 3.38 8.32
C GLY A 26 7.70 1.95 8.50
N THR A 27 6.55 1.66 7.91
CA THR A 27 5.97 0.32 7.83
C THR A 27 5.52 0.12 6.39
N GLU A 28 5.85 -1.03 5.81
CA GLU A 28 5.35 -1.47 4.51
C GLU A 28 4.39 -2.63 4.74
N VAL A 29 3.26 -2.60 4.04
CA VAL A 29 2.25 -3.66 4.10
C VAL A 29 1.89 -4.07 2.69
N THR A 30 2.05 -5.35 2.39
CA THR A 30 1.61 -5.98 1.14
C THR A 30 0.59 -7.05 1.48
N PHE A 31 -0.51 -7.09 0.73
CA PHE A 31 -1.53 -8.11 0.90
C PHE A 31 -2.14 -8.51 -0.45
N LEU A 32 -2.64 -9.74 -0.49
CA LEU A 32 -3.48 -10.25 -1.57
C LEU A 32 -4.86 -10.56 -0.98
N ALA A 33 -5.93 -10.00 -1.56
CA ALA A 33 -7.28 -10.26 -1.10
C ALA A 33 -7.67 -11.74 -1.31
N SER A 34 -8.32 -12.35 -0.32
CA SER A 34 -8.75 -13.75 -0.37
C SER A 34 -9.89 -13.95 -1.37
N THR A 35 -9.74 -14.89 -2.30
CA THR A 35 -10.77 -15.31 -3.25
C THR A 35 -11.90 -16.12 -2.60
N GLU A 36 -11.68 -16.66 -1.40
CA GLU A 36 -12.72 -17.34 -0.61
C GLU A 36 -13.66 -16.34 0.07
N THR A 37 -13.17 -15.14 0.38
CA THR A 37 -13.95 -14.07 1.02
C THR A 37 -14.57 -13.14 -0.01
N PHE A 38 -13.81 -12.72 -1.02
CA PHE A 38 -14.23 -11.74 -2.01
C PHE A 38 -14.51 -12.40 -3.35
N LYS A 39 -15.68 -12.09 -3.93
CA LYS A 39 -16.04 -12.53 -5.29
C LYS A 39 -15.26 -11.82 -6.39
N ASN A 40 -14.80 -10.60 -6.12
CA ASN A 40 -13.97 -9.82 -7.02
C ASN A 40 -12.79 -9.26 -6.21
N ILE A 41 -11.58 -9.55 -6.67
CA ILE A 41 -10.32 -9.10 -6.05
C ILE A 41 -9.54 -8.13 -6.95
N GLU A 42 -10.16 -7.66 -8.05
CA GLU A 42 -9.59 -6.61 -8.88
C GLU A 42 -9.62 -5.27 -8.16
N TYR A 43 -8.45 -4.67 -7.99
CA TYR A 43 -8.30 -3.34 -7.42
C TYR A 43 -8.60 -2.29 -8.49
N ASP A 44 -9.64 -1.48 -8.27
CA ASP A 44 -10.03 -0.41 -9.18
C ASP A 44 -9.21 0.87 -8.90
N PHE A 45 -8.42 1.29 -9.89
CA PHE A 45 -7.53 2.44 -9.75
C PHE A 45 -8.28 3.73 -9.47
N ALA A 46 -9.37 3.99 -10.21
CA ALA A 46 -10.11 5.25 -10.11
C ALA A 46 -10.74 5.41 -8.72
N THR A 47 -11.25 4.33 -8.14
CA THR A 47 -11.79 4.29 -6.78
C THR A 47 -10.71 4.60 -5.74
N LEU A 48 -9.53 3.98 -5.86
CA LEU A 48 -8.40 4.24 -4.95
C LEU A 48 -7.91 5.68 -5.08
N GLU A 49 -7.70 6.13 -6.31
CA GLU A 49 -7.24 7.49 -6.63
C GLU A 49 -8.16 8.54 -6.02
N HIS A 50 -9.48 8.40 -6.20
CA HIS A 50 -10.46 9.33 -5.65
C HIS A 50 -10.36 9.44 -4.13
N ARG A 51 -10.29 8.30 -3.41
CA ARG A 51 -10.16 8.29 -1.95
C ARG A 51 -8.83 8.84 -1.46
N LEU A 52 -7.73 8.47 -2.10
CA LEU A 52 -6.40 8.97 -1.75
C LEU A 52 -6.29 10.48 -2.01
N ARG A 53 -6.95 11.00 -3.05
CA ARG A 53 -7.00 12.42 -3.36
C ARG A 53 -7.73 13.22 -2.29
N GLU A 54 -8.88 12.71 -1.83
CA GLU A 54 -9.60 13.28 -0.69
C GLU A 54 -8.72 13.32 0.56
N LEU A 55 -8.00 12.23 0.86
CA LEU A 55 -7.09 12.16 2.01
C LEU A 55 -5.93 13.14 1.90
N ALA A 56 -5.28 13.23 0.74
CA ALA A 56 -4.18 14.17 0.53
C ALA A 56 -4.65 15.63 0.66
N PHE A 57 -5.86 15.95 0.18
CA PHE A 57 -6.41 17.30 0.31
C PHE A 57 -6.72 17.68 1.77
N LEU A 58 -7.27 16.74 2.55
CA LEU A 58 -7.59 16.95 3.97
C LEU A 58 -6.35 17.00 4.87
N ASN A 59 -5.24 16.38 4.45
CA ASN A 59 -4.00 16.31 5.21
C ASN A 59 -2.89 17.10 4.52
N SER A 60 -2.96 18.43 4.63
CA SER A 60 -1.95 19.34 4.06
C SER A 60 -0.53 18.93 4.47
N GLY A 61 0.39 18.89 3.50
CA GLY A 61 1.78 18.47 3.67
C GLY A 61 2.03 16.96 3.59
N VAL A 62 1.00 16.13 3.41
CA VAL A 62 1.17 14.70 3.11
C VAL A 62 1.35 14.50 1.60
N ASN A 63 2.36 13.72 1.23
CA ASN A 63 2.56 13.25 -0.14
C ASN A 63 2.06 11.80 -0.26
N ILE A 64 1.12 11.56 -1.17
CA ILE A 64 0.62 10.23 -1.50
C ILE A 64 0.94 9.92 -2.96
N ALA A 65 1.61 8.79 -3.20
CA ALA A 65 1.83 8.26 -4.54
C ALA A 65 1.01 6.96 -4.72
N LEU A 66 0.23 6.90 -5.80
CA LEU A 66 -0.50 5.71 -6.23
C LEU A 66 0.05 5.22 -7.57
N SER A 67 0.51 3.97 -7.61
CA SER A 67 1.08 3.34 -8.81
C SER A 67 0.37 2.02 -9.12
N ASP A 68 -0.01 1.84 -10.39
CA ASP A 68 -0.51 0.58 -10.94
C ASP A 68 0.52 -0.01 -11.90
N MET A 69 1.09 -1.15 -11.49
CA MET A 69 2.14 -1.87 -12.22
C MET A 69 1.58 -3.09 -13.00
N ARG A 70 0.25 -3.25 -13.11
CA ARG A 70 -0.36 -4.39 -13.83
C ARG A 70 -0.17 -4.33 -15.35
N HIS A 71 0.10 -3.13 -15.89
CA HIS A 71 0.21 -2.89 -17.32
C HIS A 71 1.68 -2.67 -17.75
N ALA A 72 1.94 -2.79 -19.04
CA ALA A 72 3.29 -2.55 -19.59
C ALA A 72 3.79 -1.12 -19.36
N VAL A 73 2.87 -0.17 -19.24
CA VAL A 73 3.15 1.21 -18.85
C VAL A 73 2.55 1.44 -17.46
N GLU A 74 3.38 1.84 -16.52
CA GLU A 74 2.94 2.21 -15.16
C GLU A 74 1.94 3.36 -15.25
N LYS A 75 0.78 3.19 -14.61
CA LYS A 75 -0.13 4.31 -14.35
C LYS A 75 0.20 4.85 -12.96
N ARG A 76 0.59 6.12 -12.87
CA ARG A 76 1.03 6.75 -11.63
C ARG A 76 0.35 8.09 -11.41
N GLU A 77 -0.08 8.33 -10.17
CA GLU A 77 -0.63 9.60 -9.70
C GLU A 77 0.10 10.04 -8.42
N GLU A 78 0.49 11.31 -8.37
CA GLU A 78 1.09 11.94 -7.18
C GLU A 78 0.18 13.04 -6.65
N MET A 79 -0.09 12.99 -5.35
CA MET A 79 -1.05 13.84 -4.66
C MET A 79 -0.38 14.49 -3.47
N HIS A 80 -0.07 15.79 -3.61
CA HIS A 80 0.51 16.61 -2.56
C HIS A 80 -0.13 17.99 -2.59
N TYR A 81 -0.71 18.39 -1.46
CA TYR A 81 -1.37 19.67 -1.31
C TYR A 81 -0.72 20.44 -0.15
N SER A 82 -0.28 21.66 -0.46
CA SER A 82 0.22 22.64 0.50
C SER A 82 -0.78 23.80 0.50
N GLY A 83 -1.78 23.72 1.39
CA GLY A 83 -2.75 24.80 1.57
C GLY A 83 -2.09 26.12 1.95
#